data_AF-A0A2G2DRJ3-F1
#
_entry.id   AF-A0A2G2DRJ3-F1
#
_cell.length_a   1.000
_cell.length_b   1.000
_cell.length_c   1.000
_cell.angle_alpha   90.00
_cell.angle_beta   90.00
_cell.angle_gamma   90.00
#
_symmetry.space_group_name_H-M   'P 1'
#
loop_
_entity.id
_entity.type
_entity.pdbx_description
1 polymer ?
#
loop_
_entity_poly.entity_id
_entity_poly.type
_entity_poly.pdbx_seq_one_letter_code
_entity_poly.pdbx_strand_id
1 'polypeptide(L)'
;MIKFTINKMVTGVFFFSALLLASCGDGDKTPEDGMTYFTMEDGDLIRPTGYRTWVYIGTPVTPNELNGGKAAFPEMHNVYIDPVSYKHYKKTGEFPEGTILVKELTSVGATEAVSGKGYFEGEFIGLEASLKSKEHYPNEPGNWAIFSFTNPTTGILKDKATAFPAADCNSCHEANADDDFVFTQYYPVLRAAKAVGAGVNPEDAAKRTASSMEKVVGIWDPTAPSPESVDGLALDEKELFAWLQSGEYKKWENQEKGQHASLGPHETVRAFVNDKLAASLNAGNENHPVGSIAVKEQYKDGESFGWAVMVKSQDDSAGGDGWFWYEVLSDQDVTKKAAWGNGVKGCVSCHLSGNDMVKIEFPFN
;
A
#
# COMPACT_ATOMS: atom_id res chain seq x y z
N MET A 1 -50.32 -9.55 -52.92
CA MET A 1 -50.95 -10.82 -53.34
C MET A 1 -49.87 -11.77 -53.80
N ILE A 2 -49.94 -13.01 -53.32
CA ILE A 2 -49.44 -14.25 -53.93
C ILE A 2 -47.94 -14.60 -53.73
N LYS A 3 -47.77 -15.76 -53.07
CA LYS A 3 -46.59 -16.60 -52.85
C LYS A 3 -46.05 -17.22 -54.15
N PHE A 4 -44.85 -17.79 -54.06
CA PHE A 4 -44.38 -19.13 -54.49
C PHE A 4 -42.94 -19.02 -55.04
N THR A 5 -41.99 -19.96 -55.02
CA THR A 5 -41.62 -21.18 -54.26
C THR A 5 -40.43 -21.81 -55.05
N ILE A 6 -39.33 -22.16 -54.36
CA ILE A 6 -38.39 -23.29 -54.59
C ILE A 6 -37.38 -23.36 -55.78
N ASN A 7 -36.15 -23.70 -55.37
CA ASN A 7 -34.99 -24.42 -55.96
C ASN A 7 -34.38 -24.04 -57.31
N LYS A 8 -33.05 -23.83 -57.27
CA LYS A 8 -32.10 -24.60 -58.10
C LYS A 8 -30.86 -25.03 -57.32
N MET A 9 -30.63 -26.34 -57.35
CA MET A 9 -29.41 -27.06 -57.01
C MET A 9 -28.30 -26.72 -58.02
N VAL A 10 -27.07 -26.45 -57.57
CA VAL A 10 -25.86 -26.65 -58.37
C VAL A 10 -24.78 -27.30 -57.49
N THR A 11 -24.22 -28.33 -58.08
CA THR A 11 -23.33 -29.38 -57.60
C THR A 11 -21.94 -28.86 -57.23
N GLY A 12 -21.45 -29.22 -56.04
CA GLY A 12 -20.06 -29.03 -55.61
C GLY A 12 -19.53 -30.32 -55.00
N VAL A 13 -18.56 -30.93 -55.67
CA VAL A 13 -17.91 -32.21 -55.35
C VAL A 13 -17.23 -32.14 -53.98
N PHE A 14 -17.63 -33.00 -53.03
CA PHE A 14 -16.89 -33.22 -51.78
C PHE A 14 -16.20 -34.57 -51.84
N PHE A 15 -14.87 -34.54 -51.77
CA PHE A 15 -14.01 -35.72 -51.63
C PHE A 15 -14.33 -36.43 -50.31
N PHE A 16 -14.79 -37.68 -50.41
CA PHE A 16 -14.92 -38.61 -49.29
C PHE A 16 -13.51 -39.04 -48.85
N SER A 17 -12.96 -38.39 -47.82
CA SER A 17 -11.84 -38.95 -47.07
C SER A 17 -12.42 -39.76 -45.91
N ALA A 18 -12.28 -41.08 -45.98
CA ALA A 18 -12.68 -41.99 -44.93
C ALA A 18 -11.77 -41.77 -43.70
N LEU A 19 -12.24 -40.96 -42.76
CA LEU A 19 -11.64 -40.91 -41.42
C LEU A 19 -12.07 -42.18 -40.67
N LEU A 20 -11.15 -43.12 -40.56
CA LEU A 20 -11.25 -44.23 -39.61
C LEU A 20 -11.41 -43.65 -38.20
N LEU A 21 -12.57 -43.91 -37.59
CA LEU A 21 -12.81 -43.74 -36.16
C LEU A 21 -11.93 -44.75 -35.39
N ALA A 22 -10.69 -44.37 -35.10
CA ALA A 22 -9.93 -44.97 -34.02
C ALA A 22 -10.43 -44.33 -32.71
N SER A 23 -11.47 -44.93 -32.14
CA SER A 23 -11.82 -44.76 -30.74
C SER A 23 -10.71 -45.42 -29.90
N CYS A 24 -9.64 -44.69 -29.65
CA CYS A 24 -8.79 -44.93 -28.50
C CYS A 24 -9.35 -44.08 -27.37
N GLY A 25 -10.25 -44.67 -26.59
CA GLY A 25 -10.45 -44.22 -25.22
C GLY A 25 -9.16 -44.47 -24.46
N ASP A 26 -8.29 -43.48 -24.42
CA ASP A 26 -7.31 -43.41 -23.35
C ASP A 26 -8.04 -42.90 -22.14
N GLY A 27 -8.37 -43.86 -21.27
CA GLY A 27 -8.90 -43.59 -19.95
C GLY A 27 -8.01 -42.58 -19.23
N ASP A 28 -8.69 -41.69 -18.54
CA ASP A 28 -8.21 -40.82 -17.49
C ASP A 28 -7.26 -41.59 -16.56
N LYS A 29 -5.96 -41.60 -16.89
CA LYS A 29 -4.91 -42.05 -16.00
C LYS A 29 -4.35 -40.79 -15.37
N THR A 30 -4.91 -40.39 -14.24
CA THR A 30 -4.28 -39.42 -13.33
C THR A 30 -2.92 -39.96 -12.88
N PRO A 31 -1.78 -39.36 -13.25
CA PRO A 31 -0.48 -39.68 -12.69
C PRO A 31 -0.09 -38.51 -11.77
N GLU A 32 -0.66 -38.45 -10.56
CA GLU A 32 -0.35 -37.36 -9.62
C GLU A 32 0.12 -37.81 -8.25
N ASP A 33 -0.26 -39.01 -7.78
CA ASP A 33 0.34 -39.57 -6.57
C ASP A 33 1.75 -40.08 -6.89
N GLY A 34 2.77 -39.33 -6.47
CA GLY A 34 4.18 -39.71 -6.54
C GLY A 34 5.06 -38.92 -7.53
N MET A 35 4.55 -37.87 -8.18
CA MET A 35 5.39 -36.97 -8.98
C MET A 35 6.13 -35.98 -8.07
N THR A 36 7.46 -36.05 -8.04
CA THR A 36 8.32 -35.09 -7.32
C THR A 36 8.87 -34.04 -8.27
N TYR A 37 9.00 -32.80 -7.79
CA TYR A 37 9.54 -31.65 -8.53
C TYR A 37 10.95 -31.27 -8.10
N PHE A 38 11.61 -32.14 -7.35
CA PHE A 38 12.96 -31.99 -6.86
C PHE A 38 13.76 -33.27 -7.07
N THR A 39 15.08 -33.14 -7.14
CA THR A 39 16.02 -34.26 -7.20
C THR A 39 17.13 -33.99 -6.20
N MET A 40 17.41 -34.97 -5.35
CA MET A 40 18.56 -34.97 -4.45
C MET A 40 19.71 -35.77 -5.07
N GLU A 41 20.92 -35.25 -5.00
CA GLU A 41 22.16 -35.94 -5.40
C GLU A 41 23.23 -35.69 -4.34
N ASP A 42 23.73 -36.77 -3.73
CA ASP A 42 24.78 -36.72 -2.69
C ASP A 42 24.44 -35.80 -1.49
N GLY A 43 23.16 -35.66 -1.16
CA GLY A 43 22.67 -34.80 -0.08
C GLY A 43 22.44 -33.33 -0.48
N ASP A 44 22.78 -32.96 -1.72
CA ASP A 44 22.49 -31.66 -2.30
C ASP A 44 21.19 -31.68 -3.11
N LEU A 45 20.49 -30.55 -3.13
CA LEU A 45 19.37 -30.33 -4.05
C LEU A 45 19.93 -29.94 -5.41
N ILE A 46 19.59 -30.70 -6.46
CA ILE A 46 19.83 -30.29 -7.84
C ILE A 46 18.95 -29.07 -8.14
N ARG A 47 19.53 -28.04 -8.75
CA ARG A 47 18.84 -26.79 -9.07
C ARG A 47 17.56 -27.07 -9.87
N PRO A 48 16.39 -26.66 -9.36
CA PRO A 48 15.15 -26.77 -10.12
C PRO A 48 15.26 -26.01 -11.44
N THR A 49 14.77 -26.63 -12.51
CA THR A 49 14.65 -26.01 -13.83
C THR A 49 13.20 -26.04 -14.27
N GLY A 50 12.80 -25.13 -15.15
CA GLY A 50 11.41 -25.03 -15.61
C GLY A 50 10.43 -24.48 -14.57
N TYR A 51 10.87 -24.07 -13.37
CA TYR A 51 9.99 -23.57 -12.29
C TYR A 51 9.15 -22.34 -12.68
N ARG A 52 9.54 -21.59 -13.71
CA ARG A 52 8.72 -20.47 -14.22
C ARG A 52 7.41 -20.92 -14.88
N THR A 53 7.20 -22.22 -15.09
CA THR A 53 5.90 -22.80 -15.49
C THR A 53 5.11 -23.37 -14.31
N TRP A 54 5.66 -23.30 -13.09
CA TRP A 54 4.96 -23.69 -11.88
C TRP A 54 3.95 -22.60 -11.46
N VAL A 55 3.24 -22.85 -10.36
CA VAL A 55 2.21 -21.93 -9.90
C VAL A 55 2.88 -20.74 -9.20
N TYR A 56 2.78 -19.57 -9.80
CA TYR A 56 3.16 -18.30 -9.16
C TYR A 56 2.26 -18.01 -7.95
N ILE A 57 2.84 -17.58 -6.83
CA ILE A 57 2.09 -17.35 -5.59
C ILE A 57 2.17 -15.94 -5.00
N GLY A 58 3.15 -15.13 -5.42
CA GLY A 58 3.27 -13.73 -5.01
C GLY A 58 4.66 -13.14 -5.23
N THR A 59 4.75 -11.81 -5.17
CA THR A 59 5.99 -11.03 -5.30
C THR A 59 6.10 -9.98 -4.19
N PRO A 60 6.67 -10.33 -3.03
CA PRO A 60 7.15 -9.33 -2.08
C PRO A 60 8.27 -8.47 -2.67
N VAL A 61 8.47 -7.28 -2.12
CA VAL A 61 9.59 -6.39 -2.48
C VAL A 61 10.23 -5.80 -1.23
N THR A 62 11.56 -5.84 -1.18
CA THR A 62 12.39 -5.20 -0.15
C THR A 62 13.46 -4.35 -0.83
N PRO A 63 13.14 -3.10 -1.23
CA PRO A 63 14.07 -2.23 -1.95
C PRO A 63 15.27 -1.84 -1.10
N ASN A 64 16.46 -1.76 -1.69
CA ASN A 64 17.67 -1.33 -0.98
C ASN A 64 17.51 0.07 -0.37
N GLU A 65 16.85 0.99 -1.07
CA GLU A 65 16.62 2.36 -0.59
C GLU A 65 15.79 2.43 0.70
N LEU A 66 14.91 1.45 0.94
CA LEU A 66 14.11 1.35 2.17
C LEU A 66 14.81 0.53 3.27
N ASN A 67 16.00 -0.03 2.99
CA ASN A 67 16.72 -0.95 3.85
C ASN A 67 18.19 -0.51 4.04
N GLY A 68 18.41 0.79 4.28
CA GLY A 68 19.74 1.34 4.58
C GLY A 68 20.76 1.17 3.45
N GLY A 69 20.29 1.07 2.21
CA GLY A 69 21.10 0.82 1.02
C GLY A 69 21.49 -0.64 0.79
N LYS A 70 21.05 -1.57 1.65
CA LYS A 70 21.38 -3.00 1.55
C LYS A 70 20.29 -3.87 2.18
N ALA A 71 19.32 -4.28 1.39
CA ALA A 71 18.35 -5.30 1.80
C ALA A 71 19.04 -6.64 2.05
N ALA A 72 18.50 -7.43 2.99
CA ALA A 72 18.97 -8.80 3.23
C ALA A 72 18.75 -9.69 1.99
N PHE A 73 17.63 -9.46 1.29
CA PHE A 73 17.26 -10.14 0.05
C PHE A 73 16.89 -9.10 -1.00
N PRO A 74 17.87 -8.52 -1.72
CA PRO A 74 17.56 -7.56 -2.78
C PRO A 74 16.88 -8.26 -3.96
N GLU A 75 15.84 -7.72 -4.61
CA GLU A 75 14.89 -6.73 -4.09
C GLU A 75 13.45 -7.25 -4.25
N MET A 76 13.03 -7.64 -5.46
CA MET A 76 11.72 -8.24 -5.73
C MET A 76 11.82 -9.77 -5.72
N HIS A 77 10.84 -10.46 -5.13
CA HIS A 77 10.92 -11.89 -4.80
C HIS A 77 9.80 -12.67 -5.52
N ASN A 78 10.02 -13.11 -6.74
CA ASN A 78 9.02 -13.90 -7.47
C ASN A 78 8.98 -15.33 -6.94
N VAL A 79 7.87 -15.71 -6.30
CA VAL A 79 7.76 -17.03 -5.64
C VAL A 79 6.82 -17.96 -6.40
N TYR A 80 7.26 -19.20 -6.55
CA TYR A 80 6.56 -20.27 -7.24
C TYR A 80 6.49 -21.52 -6.36
N ILE A 81 5.39 -22.27 -6.43
CA ILE A 81 5.22 -23.58 -5.78
C ILE A 81 4.97 -24.65 -6.84
N ASP A 82 5.50 -25.85 -6.62
CA ASP A 82 5.27 -26.94 -7.56
C ASP A 82 3.77 -27.27 -7.76
N PRO A 83 3.35 -27.65 -8.98
CA PRO A 83 1.94 -27.87 -9.31
C PRO A 83 1.23 -28.93 -8.45
N VAL A 84 1.92 -30.00 -8.06
CA VAL A 84 1.32 -31.11 -7.30
C VAL A 84 1.04 -30.67 -5.87
N SER A 85 2.00 -29.99 -5.23
CA SER A 85 1.82 -29.43 -3.90
C SER A 85 0.79 -28.33 -3.86
N TYR A 86 0.72 -27.47 -4.88
CA TYR A 86 -0.37 -26.48 -5.00
C TYR A 86 -1.74 -27.15 -5.07
N LYS A 87 -1.89 -28.22 -5.87
CA LYS A 87 -3.15 -28.95 -5.98
C LYS A 87 -3.55 -29.59 -4.65
N HIS A 88 -2.58 -30.14 -3.92
CA HIS A 88 -2.80 -30.69 -2.59
C HIS A 88 -3.23 -29.59 -1.61
N TYR A 89 -2.47 -28.48 -1.54
CA TYR A 89 -2.78 -27.32 -0.69
C TYR A 89 -4.17 -26.74 -0.99
N LYS A 90 -4.57 -26.71 -2.27
CA LYS A 90 -5.92 -26.30 -2.67
C LYS A 90 -7.01 -27.20 -2.07
N LYS A 91 -6.73 -28.49 -1.95
CA LYS A 91 -7.67 -29.49 -1.42
C LYS A 91 -7.70 -29.51 0.11
N THR A 92 -6.54 -29.40 0.76
CA THR A 92 -6.38 -29.68 2.20
C THR A 92 -6.01 -28.46 3.03
N GLY A 93 -5.39 -27.46 2.41
CA GLY A 93 -4.78 -26.32 3.09
C GLY A 93 -3.45 -26.65 3.77
N GLU A 94 -2.83 -27.78 3.45
CA GLU A 94 -1.57 -28.25 4.01
C GLU A 94 -0.51 -28.42 2.91
N PHE A 95 0.77 -28.21 3.24
CA PHE A 95 1.88 -28.53 2.34
C PHE A 95 2.27 -30.01 2.48
N PRO A 96 2.09 -30.85 1.45
CA PRO A 96 2.45 -32.26 1.52
C PRO A 96 3.97 -32.46 1.58
N GLU A 97 4.38 -33.68 1.98
CA GLU A 97 5.76 -34.15 1.81
C GLU A 97 6.21 -33.97 0.35
N GLY A 98 7.42 -33.46 0.15
CA GLY A 98 7.99 -33.19 -1.16
C GLY A 98 7.63 -31.83 -1.76
N THR A 99 6.93 -30.97 -0.99
CA THR A 99 6.65 -29.59 -1.41
C THR A 99 7.95 -28.84 -1.68
N ILE A 100 8.07 -28.26 -2.87
CA ILE A 100 9.17 -27.36 -3.21
C ILE A 100 8.64 -26.00 -3.66
N LEU A 101 9.19 -24.95 -3.07
CA LEU A 101 8.99 -23.57 -3.51
C LEU A 101 10.31 -23.02 -4.06
N VAL A 102 10.21 -22.19 -5.09
CA VAL A 102 11.33 -21.45 -5.69
C VAL A 102 11.08 -19.96 -5.51
N LYS A 103 12.07 -19.24 -4.99
CA LYS A 103 12.10 -17.78 -4.92
C LYS A 103 13.17 -17.28 -5.88
N GLU A 104 12.75 -16.56 -6.91
CA GLU A 104 13.61 -15.93 -7.88
C GLU A 104 13.69 -14.41 -7.59
N LEU A 105 14.89 -13.92 -7.33
CA LEU A 105 15.14 -12.53 -6.99
C LEU A 105 15.39 -11.71 -8.26
N THR A 106 14.76 -10.55 -8.37
CA THR A 106 15.02 -9.53 -9.40
C THR A 106 15.38 -8.19 -8.74
N SER A 107 16.18 -7.38 -9.45
CA SER A 107 16.50 -6.01 -9.02
C SER A 107 15.29 -5.10 -9.21
N VAL A 108 15.28 -3.93 -8.56
CA VAL A 108 14.45 -2.81 -9.01
C VAL A 108 15.08 -2.20 -10.25
N GLY A 109 14.39 -2.30 -11.39
CA GLY A 109 14.83 -1.73 -12.67
C GLY A 109 14.39 -0.28 -12.88
N ALA A 110 13.24 0.10 -12.32
CA ALA A 110 12.74 1.48 -12.36
C ALA A 110 11.84 1.78 -11.15
N THR A 111 11.67 3.07 -10.85
CA THR A 111 10.72 3.57 -9.83
C THR A 111 9.56 4.39 -10.40
N GLU A 112 9.52 4.53 -11.73
CA GLU A 112 8.47 5.23 -12.47
C GLU A 112 8.26 4.56 -13.82
N ALA A 113 7.00 4.34 -14.19
CA ALA A 113 6.58 3.86 -15.49
C ALA A 113 5.31 4.57 -15.95
N VAL A 114 4.81 4.23 -17.14
CA VAL A 114 3.56 4.80 -17.68
C VAL A 114 2.34 4.57 -16.80
N SER A 115 2.38 3.55 -15.93
CA SER A 115 1.34 3.24 -14.94
C SER A 115 1.46 4.03 -13.64
N GLY A 116 2.48 4.90 -13.50
CA GLY A 116 2.74 5.72 -12.33
C GLY A 116 4.06 5.37 -11.62
N LYS A 117 4.20 5.88 -10.40
CA LYS A 117 5.36 5.63 -9.54
C LYS A 117 5.18 4.35 -8.75
N GLY A 118 6.27 3.63 -8.50
CA GLY A 118 6.25 2.35 -7.80
C GLY A 118 7.61 1.67 -7.88
N TYR A 119 7.64 0.35 -7.86
CA TYR A 119 8.82 -0.46 -8.15
C TYR A 119 8.52 -1.36 -9.33
N PHE A 120 9.44 -1.40 -10.29
CA PHE A 120 9.31 -2.21 -11.50
C PHE A 120 10.52 -3.14 -11.59
N GLU A 121 10.27 -4.42 -11.85
CA GLU A 121 11.33 -5.44 -11.93
C GLU A 121 12.36 -5.12 -13.01
N GLY A 122 13.63 -5.38 -12.69
CA GLY A 122 14.76 -5.32 -13.59
C GLY A 122 15.33 -6.72 -13.85
N GLU A 123 16.63 -6.86 -13.64
CA GLU A 123 17.37 -8.08 -14.00
C GLU A 123 17.27 -9.16 -12.93
N PHE A 124 17.43 -10.43 -13.32
CA PHE A 124 17.53 -11.55 -12.39
C PHE A 124 18.84 -11.49 -11.60
N ILE A 125 18.75 -11.61 -10.28
CA ILE A 125 19.89 -11.48 -9.37
C ILE A 125 20.01 -12.61 -8.36
N GLY A 126 19.04 -13.52 -8.27
CA GLY A 126 19.08 -14.60 -7.28
C GLY A 126 18.11 -15.74 -7.53
N LEU A 127 18.44 -16.93 -7.03
CA LEU A 127 17.58 -18.09 -7.03
C LEU A 127 17.76 -18.89 -5.74
N GLU A 128 16.66 -19.06 -5.02
CA GLU A 128 16.57 -19.85 -3.79
C GLU A 128 15.46 -20.89 -3.92
N ALA A 129 15.54 -21.95 -3.12
CA ALA A 129 14.46 -22.93 -2.98
C ALA A 129 14.25 -23.30 -1.52
N SER A 130 13.02 -23.66 -1.17
CA SER A 130 12.67 -24.31 0.10
C SER A 130 11.99 -25.63 -0.18
N LEU A 131 12.48 -26.72 0.43
CA LEU A 131 11.99 -28.08 0.25
C LEU A 131 11.50 -28.63 1.58
N LYS A 132 10.27 -29.13 1.63
CA LYS A 132 9.77 -29.95 2.73
C LYS A 132 10.06 -31.41 2.44
N SER A 133 10.96 -32.02 3.20
CA SER A 133 11.18 -33.46 3.10
C SER A 133 11.57 -34.09 4.42
N LYS A 134 10.68 -34.92 4.98
CA LYS A 134 10.99 -35.80 6.11
C LYS A 134 12.06 -36.83 5.78
N GLU A 135 12.09 -37.31 4.54
CA GLU A 135 13.08 -38.32 4.12
C GLU A 135 14.50 -37.76 4.19
N HIS A 136 14.72 -36.55 3.66
CA HIS A 136 16.05 -35.95 3.58
C HIS A 136 16.41 -35.07 4.78
N TYR A 137 15.40 -34.48 5.45
CA TYR A 137 15.56 -33.53 6.55
C TYR A 137 14.72 -33.89 7.78
N PRO A 138 14.82 -35.12 8.33
CA PRO A 138 13.97 -35.57 9.45
C PRO A 138 14.22 -34.83 10.77
N ASN A 139 15.36 -34.13 10.89
CA ASN A 139 15.77 -33.43 12.10
C ASN A 139 15.66 -31.90 11.96
N GLU A 140 15.31 -31.40 10.77
CA GLU A 140 15.11 -29.96 10.58
C GLU A 140 13.71 -29.55 11.09
N PRO A 141 13.55 -28.34 11.66
CA PRO A 141 12.24 -27.85 12.07
C PRO A 141 11.24 -27.88 10.92
N GLY A 142 10.07 -28.51 11.14
CA GLY A 142 9.04 -28.71 10.12
C GLY A 142 9.45 -29.59 8.93
N ASN A 143 10.65 -30.18 8.99
CA ASN A 143 11.30 -30.93 7.92
C ASN A 143 11.60 -30.07 6.68
N TRP A 144 11.78 -28.77 6.88
CA TRP A 144 12.09 -27.82 5.80
C TRP A 144 13.59 -27.63 5.67
N ALA A 145 14.08 -27.48 4.44
CA ALA A 145 15.44 -27.09 4.14
C ALA A 145 15.44 -25.98 3.09
N ILE A 146 16.37 -25.03 3.22
CA ILE A 146 16.47 -23.85 2.35
C ILE A 146 17.81 -23.85 1.64
N PHE A 147 17.80 -23.50 0.35
CA PHE A 147 18.94 -23.59 -0.55
C PHE A 147 19.10 -22.29 -1.32
N SER A 148 20.34 -21.91 -1.63
CA SER A 148 20.64 -20.85 -2.58
C SER A 148 21.51 -21.37 -3.70
N PHE A 149 21.12 -21.08 -4.93
CA PHE A 149 21.83 -21.48 -6.15
C PHE A 149 22.73 -20.39 -6.69
N THR A 150 22.54 -19.14 -6.27
CA THR A 150 23.31 -18.02 -6.82
C THR A 150 24.68 -17.92 -6.16
N ASN A 151 25.74 -17.84 -6.97
CA ASN A 151 27.05 -17.47 -6.46
C ASN A 151 27.03 -15.97 -6.08
N PRO A 152 27.29 -15.60 -4.81
CA PRO A 152 27.14 -14.22 -4.35
C PRO A 152 28.19 -13.26 -4.93
N THR A 153 29.27 -13.77 -5.53
CA THR A 153 30.33 -12.97 -6.14
C THR A 153 30.14 -12.83 -7.65
N THR A 154 29.75 -13.89 -8.34
CA THR A 154 29.68 -13.90 -9.81
C THR A 154 28.25 -13.80 -10.36
N GLY A 155 27.23 -14.03 -9.54
CA GLY A 155 25.82 -14.12 -9.96
C GLY A 155 25.49 -15.39 -10.74
N ILE A 156 26.46 -16.26 -11.03
CA ILE A 156 26.25 -17.49 -11.79
C ILE A 156 25.50 -18.50 -10.92
N LEU A 157 24.49 -19.16 -11.50
CA LEU A 157 23.75 -20.23 -10.85
C LEU A 157 24.58 -21.50 -10.77
N LYS A 158 24.63 -22.10 -9.59
CA LYS A 158 25.16 -23.44 -9.32
C LYS A 158 24.18 -24.50 -9.82
N ASP A 159 24.70 -25.65 -10.23
CA ASP A 159 23.87 -26.78 -10.68
C ASP A 159 23.23 -27.54 -9.51
N LYS A 160 23.82 -27.46 -8.32
CA LYS A 160 23.28 -28.00 -7.08
C LYS A 160 23.66 -27.17 -5.86
N ALA A 161 22.96 -27.37 -4.75
CA ALA A 161 23.20 -26.65 -3.51
C ALA A 161 22.97 -27.53 -2.28
N THR A 162 23.83 -27.39 -1.28
CA THR A 162 23.61 -27.90 0.07
C THR A 162 22.62 -26.98 0.82
N ALA A 163 21.83 -27.57 1.70
CA ALA A 163 20.93 -26.82 2.58
C ALA A 163 21.71 -25.86 3.49
N PHE A 164 21.16 -24.67 3.75
CA PHE A 164 21.64 -23.80 4.81
C PHE A 164 21.42 -24.46 6.19
N PRO A 165 22.28 -24.16 7.18
CA PRO A 165 22.00 -24.53 8.56
C PRO A 165 20.64 -24.01 9.03
N ALA A 166 19.88 -24.84 9.75
CA ALA A 166 18.56 -24.50 10.29
C ALA A 166 18.52 -23.12 10.97
N ALA A 167 19.56 -22.83 11.75
CA ALA A 167 19.66 -21.61 12.54
C ALA A 167 19.65 -20.33 11.68
N ASP A 168 20.13 -20.41 10.43
CA ASP A 168 20.30 -19.26 9.54
C ASP A 168 19.01 -18.88 8.82
N CYS A 169 18.09 -19.84 8.62
CA CYS A 169 16.88 -19.61 7.84
C CYS A 169 15.62 -20.12 8.54
N ASN A 170 15.59 -21.38 8.97
CA ASN A 170 14.40 -22.01 9.54
C ASN A 170 13.93 -21.32 10.80
N SER A 171 14.81 -20.84 11.67
CA SER A 171 14.40 -20.12 12.90
C SER A 171 13.56 -18.87 12.60
N CYS A 172 13.92 -18.12 11.55
CA CYS A 172 13.16 -16.94 11.15
C CYS A 172 11.80 -17.33 10.54
N HIS A 173 11.80 -18.36 9.70
CA HIS A 173 10.57 -18.89 9.09
C HIS A 173 9.62 -19.45 10.15
N GLU A 174 10.10 -20.24 11.11
CA GLU A 174 9.30 -20.79 12.21
C GLU A 174 8.59 -19.71 13.01
N ALA A 175 9.33 -18.65 13.35
CA ALA A 175 8.83 -17.60 14.23
C ALA A 175 7.85 -16.63 13.54
N ASN A 176 7.93 -16.47 12.21
CA ASN A 176 7.27 -15.37 11.50
C ASN A 176 6.38 -15.82 10.33
N ALA A 177 6.46 -17.06 9.88
CA ALA A 177 5.59 -17.56 8.81
C ALA A 177 4.19 -17.89 9.35
N ASP A 178 3.15 -17.53 8.60
CA ASP A 178 1.77 -17.81 9.00
C ASP A 178 1.36 -19.28 8.87
N ASP A 179 2.05 -20.06 8.02
CA ASP A 179 1.64 -21.44 7.70
C ASP A 179 2.85 -22.32 7.39
N ASP A 180 3.20 -23.22 8.32
CA ASP A 180 4.18 -24.30 8.12
C ASP A 180 5.48 -23.84 7.41
N PHE A 181 6.17 -22.87 8.03
CA PHE A 181 7.43 -22.28 7.53
C PHE A 181 7.32 -21.52 6.19
N VAL A 182 6.13 -21.36 5.63
CA VAL A 182 5.86 -20.58 4.41
C VAL A 182 5.14 -19.28 4.77
N PHE A 183 5.66 -18.14 4.33
CA PHE A 183 5.12 -16.80 4.61
C PHE A 183 3.82 -16.49 3.83
N THR A 184 2.79 -17.32 4.03
CA THR A 184 1.51 -17.24 3.30
C THR A 184 0.76 -15.92 3.50
N GLN A 185 1.06 -15.12 4.53
CA GLN A 185 0.58 -13.75 4.67
C GLN A 185 0.99 -12.82 3.51
N TYR A 186 2.05 -13.16 2.77
CA TYR A 186 2.49 -12.40 1.60
C TYR A 186 2.13 -13.07 0.26
N TYR A 187 1.51 -14.26 0.30
CA TYR A 187 1.14 -15.04 -0.89
C TYR A 187 -0.39 -15.12 -1.06
N PRO A 188 -1.02 -14.11 -1.69
CA PRO A 188 -2.48 -14.06 -1.82
C PRO A 188 -3.06 -15.22 -2.63
N VAL A 189 -2.30 -15.80 -3.57
CA VAL A 189 -2.72 -16.98 -4.34
C VAL A 189 -2.91 -18.19 -3.43
N LEU A 190 -1.98 -18.43 -2.49
CA LEU A 190 -2.13 -19.50 -1.50
C LEU A 190 -3.28 -19.22 -0.54
N ARG A 191 -3.40 -17.99 -0.01
CA ARG A 191 -4.53 -17.65 0.87
C ARG A 191 -5.89 -17.86 0.21
N ALA A 192 -6.02 -17.54 -1.08
CA ALA A 192 -7.23 -17.79 -1.85
C ALA A 192 -7.47 -19.27 -2.14
N ALA A 193 -6.40 -20.08 -2.25
CA ALA A 193 -6.50 -21.51 -2.54
C ALA A 193 -6.68 -22.39 -1.30
N LYS A 194 -6.30 -21.93 -0.11
CA LYS A 194 -6.24 -22.76 1.10
C LYS A 194 -7.56 -23.50 1.36
N ALA A 195 -7.51 -24.83 1.23
CA ALA A 195 -8.63 -25.74 1.49
C ALA A 195 -9.97 -25.37 0.79
N VAL A 196 -9.93 -24.66 -0.34
CA VAL A 196 -11.17 -24.33 -1.08
C VAL A 196 -11.78 -25.52 -1.82
N GLY A 197 -11.00 -26.59 -1.99
CA GLY A 197 -11.44 -27.84 -2.59
C GLY A 197 -10.91 -28.05 -4.02
N ALA A 198 -10.72 -29.32 -4.39
CA ALA A 198 -10.10 -29.70 -5.66
C ALA A 198 -10.87 -29.22 -6.91
N GLY A 199 -12.20 -29.19 -6.84
CA GLY A 199 -13.08 -28.78 -7.93
C GLY A 199 -13.41 -27.29 -7.97
N VAL A 200 -12.86 -26.49 -7.06
CA VAL A 200 -13.07 -25.05 -7.01
C VAL A 200 -11.92 -24.35 -7.74
N ASN A 201 -12.27 -23.32 -8.52
CA ASN A 201 -11.30 -22.37 -9.05
C ASN A 201 -11.01 -21.28 -7.99
N PRO A 202 -9.81 -21.22 -7.39
CA PRO A 202 -9.49 -20.22 -6.38
C PRO A 202 -9.58 -18.78 -6.90
N GLU A 203 -9.39 -18.58 -8.21
CA GLU A 203 -9.45 -17.25 -8.83
C GLU A 203 -10.83 -16.62 -8.69
N ASP A 204 -11.88 -17.43 -8.81
CA ASP A 204 -13.28 -17.04 -8.68
C ASP A 204 -13.69 -16.90 -7.21
N ALA A 205 -13.12 -17.75 -6.35
CA ALA A 205 -13.38 -17.73 -4.90
C ALA A 205 -12.67 -16.57 -4.18
N ALA A 206 -11.58 -16.04 -4.75
CA ALA A 206 -10.81 -14.96 -4.15
C ALA A 206 -11.66 -13.68 -4.02
N LYS A 207 -11.94 -13.29 -2.77
CA LYS A 207 -12.59 -12.01 -2.47
C LYS A 207 -11.69 -10.87 -2.95
N ARG A 208 -12.11 -10.19 -4.00
CA ARG A 208 -11.51 -8.93 -4.42
C ARG A 208 -12.17 -7.83 -3.61
N THR A 209 -11.39 -7.13 -2.81
CA THR A 209 -11.80 -5.80 -2.40
C THR A 209 -11.79 -4.97 -3.68
N ALA A 210 -12.94 -4.42 -4.09
CA ALA A 210 -12.89 -3.33 -5.05
C ALA A 210 -11.88 -2.33 -4.48
N SER A 211 -11.01 -1.76 -5.32
CA SER A 211 -10.34 -0.53 -4.91
C SER A 211 -11.45 0.35 -4.34
N SER A 212 -11.45 0.54 -3.01
CA SER A 212 -11.95 1.80 -2.50
C SER A 212 -11.16 2.77 -3.33
N MET A 213 -11.84 3.59 -4.13
CA MET A 213 -11.22 4.80 -4.61
C MET A 213 -10.65 5.41 -3.33
N GLU A 214 -9.33 5.29 -3.12
CA GLU A 214 -8.68 6.04 -2.07
C GLU A 214 -9.13 7.45 -2.38
N LYS A 215 -9.85 8.04 -1.42
CA LYS A 215 -10.39 9.38 -1.57
C LYS A 215 -9.17 10.20 -1.97
N VAL A 216 -9.14 10.69 -3.21
CA VAL A 216 -8.10 11.62 -3.66
C VAL A 216 -8.19 12.74 -2.63
N VAL A 217 -7.26 12.76 -1.69
CA VAL A 217 -7.19 13.79 -0.64
C VAL A 217 -6.90 15.04 -1.42
N GLY A 218 -7.95 15.81 -1.69
CA GLY A 218 -7.85 17.07 -2.39
C GLY A 218 -6.90 17.97 -1.63
N ILE A 219 -6.37 18.99 -2.31
CA ILE A 219 -5.49 19.97 -1.66
C ILE A 219 -6.14 20.60 -0.40
N TRP A 220 -7.46 20.56 -0.28
CA TRP A 220 -8.24 21.11 0.84
C TRP A 220 -8.77 20.05 1.82
N ASP A 221 -8.51 18.77 1.60
CA ASP A 221 -8.87 17.70 2.55
C ASP A 221 -7.78 17.59 3.66
N PRO A 222 -8.16 17.20 4.89
CA PRO A 222 -7.20 16.96 5.97
C PRO A 222 -6.34 15.72 5.70
N THR A 223 -5.09 15.77 6.16
CA THR A 223 -4.10 14.68 6.01
C THR A 223 -3.87 13.90 7.30
N ALA A 224 -4.30 14.46 8.43
CA ALA A 224 -4.17 13.86 9.75
C ALA A 224 -5.49 13.93 10.53
N PRO A 225 -5.72 13.01 11.48
CA PRO A 225 -6.89 13.08 12.35
C PRO A 225 -6.86 14.38 13.17
N SER A 226 -8.02 15.02 13.30
CA SER A 226 -8.19 16.22 14.12
C SER A 226 -8.75 15.82 15.49
N PRO A 227 -8.27 16.41 16.60
CA PRO A 227 -8.91 16.21 17.89
C PRO A 227 -10.29 16.89 17.92
N GLU A 228 -11.18 16.42 18.79
CA GLU A 228 -12.52 17.02 18.95
C GLU A 228 -12.45 18.43 19.58
N SER A 229 -11.45 18.68 20.43
CA SER A 229 -11.20 19.99 21.03
C SER A 229 -9.73 20.18 21.38
N VAL A 230 -9.31 21.44 21.52
CA VAL A 230 -7.99 21.84 22.02
C VAL A 230 -8.19 22.97 23.04
N ASP A 231 -7.70 22.80 24.26
CA ASP A 231 -7.81 23.78 25.35
C ASP A 231 -9.23 24.34 25.56
N GLY A 232 -10.24 23.49 25.42
CA GLY A 232 -11.65 23.86 25.59
C GLY A 232 -12.28 24.55 24.38
N LEU A 233 -11.53 24.80 23.30
CA LEU A 233 -12.11 25.17 22.01
C LEU A 233 -12.52 23.90 21.26
N ALA A 234 -13.81 23.75 20.99
CA ALA A 234 -14.33 22.70 20.13
C ALA A 234 -13.91 22.92 18.67
N LEU A 235 -13.47 21.85 18.01
CA LEU A 235 -13.05 21.86 16.60
C LEU A 235 -14.08 21.22 15.66
N ASP A 236 -15.22 20.76 16.19
CA ASP A 236 -16.39 20.42 15.37
C ASP A 236 -16.79 21.61 14.50
N GLU A 237 -17.16 21.35 13.25
CA GLU A 237 -17.47 22.37 12.27
C GLU A 237 -18.53 23.37 12.75
N LYS A 238 -19.63 22.88 13.34
CA LYS A 238 -20.75 23.73 13.74
C LYS A 238 -20.45 24.48 15.03
N GLU A 239 -19.77 23.82 15.96
CA GLU A 239 -19.41 24.42 17.24
C GLU A 239 -18.34 25.50 17.07
N LEU A 240 -17.31 25.24 16.26
CA LEU A 240 -16.28 26.24 15.92
C LEU A 240 -16.90 27.42 15.18
N PHE A 241 -17.79 27.18 14.21
CA PHE A 241 -18.49 28.24 13.50
C PHE A 241 -19.35 29.10 14.44
N ALA A 242 -20.11 28.48 15.34
CA ALA A 242 -20.91 29.20 16.33
C ALA A 242 -20.03 30.03 17.30
N TRP A 243 -18.87 29.49 17.69
CA TRP A 243 -17.89 30.22 18.49
C TRP A 243 -17.33 31.44 17.73
N LEU A 244 -17.02 31.31 16.43
CA LEU A 244 -16.60 32.45 15.62
C LEU A 244 -17.70 33.52 15.52
N GLN A 245 -18.95 33.13 15.29
CA GLN A 245 -20.09 34.06 15.26
C GLN A 245 -20.30 34.79 16.58
N SER A 246 -20.01 34.15 17.71
CA SER A 246 -20.12 34.78 19.03
C SER A 246 -19.11 35.92 19.25
N GLY A 247 -18.01 35.93 18.48
CA GLY A 247 -16.98 36.96 18.56
C GLY A 247 -16.15 36.93 19.85
N GLU A 248 -16.14 35.82 20.60
CA GLU A 248 -15.38 35.70 21.85
C GLU A 248 -13.89 36.00 21.66
N TYR A 249 -13.29 35.62 20.52
CA TYR A 249 -11.90 35.93 20.19
C TYR A 249 -11.60 37.45 20.10
N LYS A 250 -12.61 38.30 19.87
CA LYS A 250 -12.44 39.76 19.81
C LYS A 250 -12.11 40.38 21.16
N LYS A 251 -12.33 39.62 22.25
CA LYS A 251 -11.98 40.03 23.62
C LYS A 251 -10.50 39.81 23.93
N TRP A 252 -9.76 39.10 23.07
CA TRP A 252 -8.32 38.91 23.26
C TRP A 252 -7.57 40.23 23.17
N GLU A 253 -6.55 40.39 24.02
CA GLU A 253 -5.74 41.61 24.06
C GLU A 253 -4.88 41.74 22.80
N ASN A 254 -4.45 40.62 22.24
CA ASN A 254 -3.53 40.56 21.11
C ASN A 254 -4.30 40.52 19.78
N GLN A 255 -4.64 41.71 19.26
CA GLN A 255 -5.34 41.87 17.99
C GLN A 255 -4.83 43.07 17.19
N GLU A 256 -4.92 43.01 15.87
CA GLU A 256 -4.57 44.13 15.00
C GLU A 256 -5.52 45.32 15.22
N LYS A 257 -5.00 46.54 15.13
CA LYS A 257 -5.80 47.77 15.34
C LYS A 257 -6.78 48.06 14.21
N GLY A 258 -6.52 47.53 13.02
CA GLY A 258 -7.31 47.77 11.84
C GLY A 258 -7.12 46.68 10.81
N GLN A 259 -7.93 46.78 9.75
CA GLN A 259 -7.83 45.89 8.60
C GLN A 259 -6.60 46.24 7.76
N HIS A 260 -6.00 45.24 7.13
CA HIS A 260 -4.91 45.43 6.18
C HIS A 260 -5.03 44.49 4.97
N ALA A 261 -4.37 44.82 3.87
CA ALA A 261 -4.30 43.94 2.71
C ALA A 261 -3.58 42.63 3.08
N SER A 262 -4.14 41.49 2.69
CA SER A 262 -3.46 40.21 2.93
C SER A 262 -2.30 40.02 1.95
N LEU A 263 -1.26 39.33 2.40
CA LEU A 263 -0.21 38.82 1.52
C LEU A 263 -0.63 37.52 0.80
N GLY A 264 -1.77 36.95 1.18
CA GLY A 264 -2.35 35.73 0.60
C GLY A 264 -3.58 36.02 -0.29
N PRO A 265 -4.38 34.98 -0.62
CA PRO A 265 -5.54 35.13 -1.51
C PRO A 265 -6.73 35.90 -0.90
N HIS A 266 -6.63 36.30 0.37
CA HIS A 266 -7.67 37.04 1.07
C HIS A 266 -7.56 38.54 0.72
N GLU A 267 -8.67 39.22 0.40
CA GLU A 267 -8.62 40.62 -0.04
C GLU A 267 -8.11 41.56 1.08
N THR A 268 -8.85 41.63 2.18
CA THR A 268 -8.54 42.46 3.34
C THR A 268 -8.80 41.65 4.60
N VAL A 269 -7.91 41.73 5.59
CA VAL A 269 -7.95 40.86 6.77
C VAL A 269 -7.67 41.63 8.06
N ARG A 270 -8.07 41.01 9.18
CA ARG A 270 -7.69 41.44 10.54
C ARG A 270 -7.40 40.21 11.39
N ALA A 271 -6.23 40.17 12.03
CA ALA A 271 -5.76 39.04 12.82
C ALA A 271 -5.93 39.25 14.33
N PHE A 272 -6.18 38.14 15.01
CA PHE A 272 -6.32 37.99 16.46
C PHE A 272 -5.53 36.76 16.87
N VAL A 273 -4.75 36.84 17.94
CA VAL A 273 -4.03 35.70 18.49
C VAL A 273 -4.33 35.57 19.97
N ASN A 274 -4.41 34.35 20.48
CA ASN A 274 -4.60 34.15 21.93
C ASN A 274 -3.29 34.42 22.69
N ASP A 275 -3.39 34.61 24.01
CA ASP A 275 -2.24 34.95 24.85
C ASP A 275 -1.11 33.91 24.78
N LYS A 276 -1.48 32.65 24.57
CA LYS A 276 -0.53 31.55 24.42
C LYS A 276 0.33 31.71 23.16
N LEU A 277 -0.29 31.97 22.01
CA LEU A 277 0.46 32.23 20.77
C LEU A 277 1.24 33.55 20.86
N ALA A 278 0.63 34.61 21.41
CA ALA A 278 1.29 35.90 21.61
C ALA A 278 2.57 35.79 22.47
N ALA A 279 2.49 35.08 23.60
CA ALA A 279 3.63 34.83 24.47
C ALA A 279 4.73 34.04 23.74
N SER A 280 4.34 33.03 22.95
CA SER A 280 5.28 32.24 22.16
C SER A 280 5.97 33.03 21.05
N LEU A 281 5.25 33.93 20.38
CA LEU A 281 5.80 34.82 19.35
C LEU A 281 6.77 35.85 19.95
N ASN A 282 6.40 36.47 21.08
CA ASN A 282 7.28 37.38 21.81
C ASN A 282 8.57 36.70 22.29
N ALA A 283 8.48 35.43 22.66
CA ALA A 283 9.64 34.63 23.07
C ALA A 283 10.52 34.17 21.90
N GLY A 284 10.04 34.26 20.66
CA GLY A 284 10.76 33.78 19.47
C GLY A 284 10.90 32.26 19.44
N ASN A 285 9.93 31.51 20.00
CA ASN A 285 10.00 30.05 19.99
C ASN A 285 9.96 29.50 18.56
N GLU A 286 10.79 28.49 18.29
CA GLU A 286 10.80 27.77 17.01
C GLU A 286 9.58 26.87 16.80
N ASN A 287 8.94 26.43 17.88
CA ASN A 287 7.69 25.69 17.87
C ASN A 287 6.69 26.35 18.83
N HIS A 288 5.45 26.49 18.39
CA HIS A 288 4.38 27.06 19.20
C HIS A 288 3.71 25.97 20.05
N PRO A 289 3.33 26.26 21.30
CA PRO A 289 2.71 25.28 22.19
C PRO A 289 1.30 24.90 21.72
N VAL A 290 0.87 23.66 21.99
CA VAL A 290 -0.52 23.20 21.79
C VAL A 290 -1.50 24.17 22.42
N GLY A 291 -2.58 24.48 21.69
CA GLY A 291 -3.56 25.50 22.05
C GLY A 291 -3.18 26.92 21.64
N SER A 292 -2.08 27.11 20.92
CA SER A 292 -1.83 28.37 20.19
C SER A 292 -2.89 28.54 19.11
N ILE A 293 -3.59 29.68 19.11
CA ILE A 293 -4.70 29.95 18.19
C ILE A 293 -4.48 31.30 17.52
N ALA A 294 -4.66 31.32 16.20
CA ALA A 294 -4.85 32.55 15.44
C ALA A 294 -6.20 32.52 14.71
N VAL A 295 -6.95 33.61 14.82
CA VAL A 295 -8.18 33.86 14.06
C VAL A 295 -7.90 35.04 13.13
N LYS A 296 -8.23 34.87 11.87
CA LYS A 296 -8.15 35.90 10.85
C LYS A 296 -9.54 36.14 10.30
N GLU A 297 -10.06 37.33 10.52
CA GLU A 297 -11.29 37.78 9.87
C GLU A 297 -10.98 38.18 8.42
N GLN A 298 -11.88 37.81 7.52
CA GLN A 298 -11.81 38.16 6.10
C GLN A 298 -12.85 39.24 5.80
N TYR A 299 -12.47 40.25 5.03
CA TYR A 299 -13.29 41.41 4.71
C TYR A 299 -13.36 41.64 3.20
N LYS A 300 -14.54 42.08 2.76
CA LYS A 300 -14.84 42.52 1.39
C LYS A 300 -15.74 43.75 1.47
N ASP A 301 -15.37 44.82 0.76
CA ASP A 301 -16.09 46.11 0.80
C ASP A 301 -16.30 46.68 2.23
N GLY A 302 -15.39 46.35 3.16
CA GLY A 302 -15.42 46.77 4.56
C GLY A 302 -16.26 45.89 5.48
N GLU A 303 -17.01 44.92 4.94
CA GLU A 303 -17.82 43.98 5.71
C GLU A 303 -17.07 42.66 5.91
N SER A 304 -17.16 42.08 7.12
CA SER A 304 -16.59 40.75 7.36
C SER A 304 -17.48 39.71 6.71
N PHE A 305 -16.88 38.77 5.98
CA PHE A 305 -17.63 37.73 5.27
C PHE A 305 -17.19 36.31 5.66
N GLY A 306 -16.19 36.14 6.52
CA GLY A 306 -15.67 34.83 6.84
C GLY A 306 -14.43 34.84 7.71
N TRP A 307 -13.89 33.66 7.96
CA TRP A 307 -12.75 33.45 8.85
C TRP A 307 -11.75 32.47 8.28
N ALA A 308 -10.49 32.63 8.64
CA ALA A 308 -9.47 31.59 8.61
C ALA A 308 -8.91 31.41 10.02
N VAL A 309 -8.84 30.17 10.51
CA VAL A 309 -8.43 29.82 11.86
C VAL A 309 -7.35 28.76 11.78
N MET A 310 -6.32 28.92 12.60
CA MET A 310 -5.34 27.87 12.83
C MET A 310 -5.19 27.59 14.33
N VAL A 311 -5.13 26.32 14.70
CA VAL A 311 -4.99 25.85 16.08
C VAL A 311 -3.88 24.81 16.16
N LYS A 312 -2.88 25.04 17.02
CA LYS A 312 -1.84 24.03 17.28
C LYS A 312 -2.46 22.88 18.07
N SER A 313 -2.58 21.72 17.45
CA SER A 313 -3.29 20.57 18.02
C SER A 313 -2.35 19.47 18.51
N GLN A 314 -1.08 19.50 18.14
CA GLN A 314 -0.03 18.57 18.59
C GLN A 314 1.26 19.32 18.92
N ASP A 315 2.15 18.74 19.74
CA ASP A 315 3.41 19.41 20.12
C ASP A 315 4.33 19.62 18.92
N ASP A 316 4.53 18.59 18.10
CA ASP A 316 5.25 18.68 16.83
C ASP A 316 4.28 19.12 15.71
N SER A 317 4.76 19.96 14.81
CA SER A 317 3.99 20.39 13.64
C SER A 317 4.01 19.36 12.52
N ALA A 318 5.00 18.46 12.49
CA ALA A 318 5.06 17.31 11.60
C ALA A 318 4.72 17.67 10.13
N GLY A 319 5.36 18.73 9.61
CA GLY A 319 5.11 19.19 8.24
C GLY A 319 3.73 19.79 7.98
N GLY A 320 2.96 20.11 9.03
CA GLY A 320 1.62 20.71 8.98
C GLY A 320 0.54 19.88 9.68
N ASP A 321 0.77 18.58 9.89
CA ASP A 321 -0.18 17.65 10.49
C ASP A 321 -0.51 17.95 11.96
N GLY A 322 0.38 18.68 12.66
CA GLY A 322 0.15 19.16 14.04
C GLY A 322 -0.65 20.46 14.15
N TRP A 323 -1.13 20.99 13.02
CA TRP A 323 -1.96 22.19 12.95
C TRP A 323 -3.34 21.87 12.37
N PHE A 324 -4.37 22.24 13.12
CA PHE A 324 -5.74 22.26 12.64
C PHE A 324 -6.00 23.54 11.85
N TRP A 325 -6.62 23.42 10.69
CA TRP A 325 -6.98 24.53 9.80
C TRP A 325 -8.48 24.57 9.60
N TYR A 326 -9.05 25.76 9.67
CA TYR A 326 -10.44 26.00 9.31
C TYR A 326 -10.55 27.28 8.49
N GLU A 327 -11.22 27.22 7.34
CA GLU A 327 -11.55 28.40 6.55
C GLU A 327 -13.00 28.33 6.11
N VAL A 328 -13.73 29.44 6.25
CA VAL A 328 -15.10 29.61 5.79
C VAL A 328 -15.28 30.95 5.10
N LEU A 329 -15.91 30.92 3.93
CA LEU A 329 -16.11 32.08 3.05
C LEU A 329 -17.52 32.69 3.18
N SER A 330 -18.19 32.40 4.29
CA SER A 330 -19.43 33.05 4.72
C SER A 330 -19.47 33.07 6.24
N ASP A 331 -19.81 34.21 6.82
CA ASP A 331 -20.04 34.40 8.26
C ASP A 331 -21.48 33.98 8.67
N GLN A 332 -22.32 33.66 7.69
CA GLN A 332 -23.72 33.26 7.88
C GLN A 332 -23.98 31.79 7.49
N ASP A 333 -23.12 31.18 6.67
CA ASP A 333 -23.31 29.83 6.13
C ASP A 333 -22.07 28.96 6.31
N VAL A 334 -22.10 28.10 7.34
CA VAL A 334 -21.04 27.14 7.66
C VAL A 334 -20.69 26.21 6.49
N THR A 335 -21.63 25.95 5.58
CA THR A 335 -21.40 25.07 4.43
C THR A 335 -20.47 25.67 3.38
N LYS A 336 -20.17 26.99 3.47
CA LYS A 336 -19.17 27.68 2.66
C LYS A 336 -17.75 27.49 3.18
N LYS A 337 -17.49 26.41 3.94
CA LYS A 337 -16.14 26.04 4.35
C LYS A 337 -15.26 25.69 3.15
N ALA A 338 -14.04 26.20 3.15
CA ALA A 338 -12.99 25.91 2.18
C ALA A 338 -11.97 24.89 2.72
N ALA A 339 -11.74 24.87 4.04
CA ALA A 339 -10.85 23.93 4.70
C ALA A 339 -11.37 23.59 6.11
N TRP A 340 -11.17 22.35 6.57
CA TRP A 340 -11.48 21.92 7.93
C TRP A 340 -10.69 20.65 8.28
N GLY A 341 -9.77 20.76 9.24
CA GLY A 341 -9.04 19.64 9.82
C GLY A 341 -7.52 19.83 9.90
N ASN A 342 -6.84 18.82 10.45
CA ASN A 342 -5.39 18.80 10.59
C ASN A 342 -4.66 18.58 9.25
N GLY A 343 -3.58 19.32 9.05
CA GLY A 343 -2.64 19.10 7.94
C GLY A 343 -3.18 19.44 6.54
N VAL A 344 -4.28 20.18 6.43
CA VAL A 344 -4.86 20.59 5.14
C VAL A 344 -3.79 21.18 4.21
N LYS A 345 -3.44 20.44 3.15
CA LYS A 345 -2.23 20.69 2.34
C LYS A 345 -2.19 22.09 1.74
N GLY A 346 -3.33 22.60 1.30
CA GLY A 346 -3.44 23.94 0.72
C GLY A 346 -3.08 25.02 1.73
N CYS A 347 -3.59 24.91 2.96
CA CYS A 347 -3.24 25.82 4.05
C CYS A 347 -1.76 25.71 4.40
N VAL A 348 -1.27 24.48 4.62
CA VAL A 348 0.14 24.20 4.91
C VAL A 348 1.06 24.78 3.84
N SER A 349 0.74 24.58 2.56
CA SER A 349 1.54 25.06 1.41
C SER A 349 1.82 26.57 1.46
N CYS A 350 0.82 27.36 1.85
CA CYS A 350 0.94 28.81 1.95
C CYS A 350 1.62 29.26 3.25
N HIS A 351 1.56 28.41 4.28
CA HIS A 351 2.02 28.70 5.64
C HIS A 351 3.44 28.19 5.95
N LEU A 352 4.02 27.29 5.15
CA LEU A 352 5.38 26.73 5.34
C LEU A 352 6.49 27.76 5.56
N SER A 353 6.36 28.96 4.99
CA SER A 353 7.37 30.01 5.15
C SER A 353 7.25 30.80 6.46
N GLY A 354 6.24 30.51 7.29
CA GLY A 354 6.06 31.09 8.62
C GLY A 354 6.91 30.41 9.68
N ASN A 355 7.14 31.08 10.81
CA ASN A 355 7.73 30.44 11.98
C ASN A 355 6.71 29.45 12.54
N ASP A 356 7.04 28.16 12.52
CA ASP A 356 6.10 27.08 12.83
C ASP A 356 4.72 27.26 12.16
N MET A 357 4.72 27.51 10.85
CA MET A 357 3.53 27.77 10.02
C MET A 357 2.77 29.07 10.34
N VAL A 358 3.13 29.84 11.37
CA VAL A 358 2.48 31.11 11.71
C VAL A 358 3.06 32.22 10.84
N LYS A 359 2.19 32.84 10.03
CA LYS A 359 2.52 33.97 9.13
C LYS A 359 1.76 35.23 9.56
N ILE A 360 2.18 35.78 10.69
CA ILE A 360 1.63 37.01 11.27
C ILE A 360 2.81 37.91 11.64
N GLU A 361 2.73 39.19 11.28
CA GLU A 361 3.68 40.19 11.75
C GLU A 361 3.30 40.57 13.19
N PHE A 362 4.18 40.25 14.16
CA PHE A 362 3.91 40.41 15.58
C PHE A 362 5.14 41.03 16.29
N PRO A 363 4.97 41.91 17.30
CA PRO A 363 3.71 42.37 17.90
C PRO A 363 2.87 43.22 16.95
N PHE A 364 1.55 43.24 17.17
CA PHE A 364 0.66 44.09 16.39
C PHE A 364 0.91 45.57 16.68
N ASN A 365 1.04 46.38 15.62
CA ASN A 365 1.34 47.81 15.69
C ASN A 365 0.12 48.69 15.94
#